data_AF-D8U603-F1
#
_entry.id   AF-D8U603-F1
#
_cell.length_a   1.000
_cell.length_b   1.000
_cell.length_c   1.000
_cell.angle_alpha   90.00
_cell.angle_beta   90.00
_cell.angle_gamma   90.00
#
_symmetry.space_group_name_H-M   'P 1'
#
loop_
_entity.id
_entity.type
_entity.pdbx_description
1 polymer ?
#
loop_
_entity_poly.entity_id
_entity_poly.type
_entity_poly.pdbx_seq_one_letter_code
_entity_poly.pdbx_strand_id
1 'polypeptide(L)' 'MTCPQLTPTNIGRELQVIEKLIRREDLTKELAEETLGALLDDFVSEQAAAFLVLLRAKGETSDEIAGLAQAMLAKALP' A
#
# COMPACT_ATOMS: atom_id res chain seq x y z
N MET A 1 -10.48 8.59 26.67
CA MET A 1 -9.73 7.77 25.70
C MET A 1 -10.63 7.58 24.49
N THR A 2 -10.69 8.57 23.61
CA THR A 2 -11.45 8.47 22.37
C THR A 2 -10.55 7.79 21.35
N CYS A 3 -10.90 6.55 21.00
CA CYS A 3 -10.36 5.88 19.83
C CYS A 3 -10.58 6.83 18.62
N PRO A 4 -9.52 7.27 17.91
CA PRO A 4 -9.72 8.08 16.73
C PRO A 4 -10.55 7.27 15.73
N GLN A 5 -11.65 7.85 15.29
CA GLN A 5 -12.61 7.22 14.40
C GLN A 5 -11.93 6.96 13.04
N LEU A 6 -11.64 5.68 12.74
CA LEU A 6 -11.36 5.24 11.38
C LEU A 6 -12.61 5.56 10.52
N THR A 7 -12.45 6.37 9.49
CA THR A 7 -13.57 6.69 8.59
C THR A 7 -13.87 5.51 7.66
N PRO A 8 -15.14 5.29 7.26
CA PRO A 8 -15.56 4.06 6.56
C PRO A 8 -15.06 3.92 5.11
N THR A 9 -14.39 4.93 4.55
CA THR A 9 -14.11 5.00 3.11
C THR A 9 -12.79 4.35 2.69
N ASN A 10 -11.82 4.17 3.60
CA ASN A 10 -10.47 3.69 3.25
C ASN A 10 -10.21 2.20 3.57
N ILE A 11 -10.92 1.65 4.56
CA ILE A 11 -10.74 0.25 5.04
C ILE A 11 -10.98 -0.79 3.92
N GLY A 12 -11.85 -0.48 2.95
CA GLY A 12 -12.25 -1.42 1.92
C GLY A 12 -11.18 -1.73 0.86
N ARG A 13 -10.28 -0.79 0.54
CA ARG A 13 -9.26 -0.97 -0.52
C ARG A 13 -7.93 -1.46 0.02
N GLU A 14 -7.47 -0.93 1.15
CA GLU A 14 -6.22 -1.37 1.80
C GLU A 14 -6.30 -2.82 2.25
N LEU A 15 -7.43 -3.24 2.81
CA LEU A 15 -7.65 -4.64 3.20
C LEU A 15 -7.67 -5.56 1.97
N GLN A 16 -8.21 -5.12 0.84
CA GLN A 16 -8.18 -5.89 -0.42
C GLN A 16 -6.75 -6.10 -0.92
N VAL A 17 -5.88 -5.10 -0.80
CA VAL A 17 -4.48 -5.25 -1.23
C VAL A 17 -3.73 -6.21 -0.31
N ILE A 18 -3.92 -6.10 1.01
CA ILE A 18 -3.34 -7.05 1.96
C ILE A 18 -3.84 -8.48 1.70
N GLU A 19 -5.14 -8.66 1.44
CA GLU A 19 -5.71 -9.97 1.07
C GLU A 19 -5.11 -10.53 -0.23
N LYS A 20 -4.91 -9.69 -1.26
CA LYS A 20 -4.25 -10.08 -2.51
C LYS A 20 -2.82 -10.54 -2.27
N LEU A 21 -2.05 -9.78 -1.49
CA LEU A 21 -0.68 -10.14 -1.17
C LEU A 21 -0.59 -11.43 -0.34
N ILE A 22 -1.52 -11.66 0.60
CA ILE A 22 -1.63 -12.93 1.33
C ILE A 22 -1.91 -14.10 0.37
N ARG A 23 -2.77 -13.89 -0.64
CA ARG A 23 -3.06 -14.88 -1.70
C ARG A 23 -1.95 -15.01 -2.74
N ARG A 24 -0.85 -14.26 -2.59
CA ARG A 24 0.26 -14.18 -3.54
C ARG A 24 -0.17 -13.72 -4.94
N GLU A 25 -1.22 -12.92 -5.01
CA GLU A 25 -1.67 -12.28 -6.24
C GLU A 25 -0.81 -11.04 -6.51
N ASP A 26 -0.38 -10.86 -7.76
CA ASP A 26 0.34 -9.67 -8.17
C ASP A 26 -0.59 -8.45 -8.22
N LEU A 27 -0.06 -7.30 -7.84
CA LEU A 27 -0.72 -6.02 -8.04
C LEU A 27 -0.36 -5.47 -9.41
N THR A 28 -1.29 -4.74 -10.04
CA THR A 28 -0.93 -3.94 -11.21
C THR A 28 -0.05 -2.76 -10.78
N LYS A 29 0.68 -2.18 -11.73
CA LYS A 29 1.47 -0.97 -11.49
C LYS A 29 0.63 0.14 -10.88
N GLU A 30 -0.56 0.39 -11.44
CA GLU A 30 -1.48 1.45 -11.00
C GLU A 30 -1.97 1.19 -9.57
N LEU A 31 -2.32 -0.06 -9.25
CA LEU A 31 -2.76 -0.41 -7.91
C LEU A 31 -1.63 -0.28 -6.88
N ALA A 32 -0.40 -0.65 -7.24
CA ALA A 32 0.77 -0.47 -6.37
C ALA A 32 1.06 1.02 -6.12
N GLU A 33 0.96 1.86 -7.16
CA GLU A 33 1.10 3.31 -7.05
C GLU A 33 0.02 3.93 -6.15
N GLU A 34 -1.25 3.63 -6.41
CA GLU A 34 -2.38 4.13 -5.61
C GLU A 34 -2.26 3.70 -4.14
N THR A 35 -1.87 2.44 -3.90
CA THR A 35 -1.74 1.90 -2.54
C THR A 35 -0.64 2.60 -1.77
N LEU A 36 0.57 2.73 -2.35
CA LEU A 36 1.65 3.42 -1.66
C LEU A 36 1.35 4.92 -1.51
N GLY A 37 0.71 5.53 -2.51
CA GLY A 37 0.24 6.91 -2.43
C GLY A 37 -0.66 7.15 -1.23
N ALA A 38 -1.66 6.29 -1.04
CA ALA A 38 -2.57 6.34 0.12
C ALA A 38 -1.83 6.12 1.45
N LEU A 39 -0.94 5.12 1.52
CA LEU A 39 -0.12 4.85 2.71
C LEU A 39 0.79 6.04 3.07
N LEU A 40 1.26 6.81 2.10
CA LEU A 40 2.08 8.00 2.33
C LEU A 40 1.25 9.22 2.73
N ASP A 41 -0.01 9.31 2.29
CA ASP A 41 -0.93 10.40 2.65
C ASP A 41 -1.45 10.30 4.09
N ASP A 42 -1.74 9.10 4.57
CA ASP A 42 -2.14 8.83 5.96
C ASP A 42 -1.31 7.68 6.56
N PHE A 43 -0.09 8.02 6.98
CA PHE A 43 0.91 7.02 7.34
C PHE A 43 0.62 6.31 8.66
N VAL A 44 0.34 5.00 8.57
CA VAL A 44 0.23 4.08 9.71
C VAL A 44 1.33 3.02 9.63
N SER A 45 2.20 2.99 10.63
CA SER A 45 3.44 2.20 10.60
C SER A 45 3.21 0.69 10.46
N GLU A 46 2.19 0.18 11.12
CA GLU A 46 1.81 -1.23 11.15
C GLU A 46 1.28 -1.69 9.79
N GLN A 47 0.53 -0.82 9.11
CA GLN A 47 0.00 -1.10 7.77
C GLN A 47 1.11 -1.06 6.72
N ALA A 48 1.99 -0.05 6.78
CA ALA A 48 3.15 0.03 5.91
C ALA A 48 4.08 -1.19 6.09
N ALA A 49 4.32 -1.61 7.34
CA ALA A 49 5.10 -2.79 7.63
C ALA A 49 4.44 -4.06 7.06
N ALA A 50 3.13 -4.25 7.27
CA ALA A 50 2.40 -5.38 6.72
C ALA A 50 2.48 -5.43 5.19
N PHE A 51 2.24 -4.30 4.52
CA PHE A 51 2.33 -4.19 3.07
C PHE A 51 3.71 -4.56 2.54
N LEU A 52 4.78 -3.97 3.08
CA LEU A 52 6.15 -4.20 2.61
C LEU A 52 6.63 -5.64 2.89
N VAL A 53 6.31 -6.19 4.06
CA VAL A 53 6.66 -7.57 4.42
C VAL A 53 5.94 -8.57 3.52
N LEU A 54 4.64 -8.38 3.28
CA LEU A 54 3.86 -9.26 2.43
C LEU A 54 4.28 -9.18 0.96
N LEU A 55 4.61 -7.98 0.47
CA LEU A 55 5.13 -7.79 -0.88
C LEU A 55 6.45 -8.57 -1.08
N ARG A 56 7.38 -8.46 -0.12
CA ARG A 56 8.62 -9.25 -0.13
C ARG A 56 8.39 -10.75 0.00
N ALA A 57 7.46 -11.17 0.86
CA ALA A 57 7.14 -12.58 1.04
C ALA A 57 6.48 -13.21 -0.20
N LYS A 58 5.68 -12.43 -0.94
CA LYS A 58 5.17 -12.80 -2.27
C LYS A 58 6.31 -12.92 -3.28
N GLY A 59 7.22 -11.95 -3.26
CA GLY A 59 8.19 -11.70 -4.32
C GLY A 59 7.64 -10.59 -5.21
N GLU A 60 8.18 -9.39 -5.05
CA GLU A 60 7.81 -8.21 -5.82
C GLU A 60 8.05 -8.39 -7.34
N THR A 61 7.14 -7.89 -8.17
CA THR A 61 7.30 -7.81 -9.63
C THR A 61 7.87 -6.46 -10.06
N SER A 62 8.36 -6.35 -11.31
CA SER A 62 8.83 -5.08 -11.86
C SER A 62 7.74 -4.01 -11.92
N ASP A 63 6.49 -4.41 -12.20
CA ASP A 63 5.36 -3.50 -12.31
C ASP A 63 4.97 -2.94 -10.94
N GLU A 64 4.98 -3.78 -9.92
CA GLU A 64 4.79 -3.37 -8.53
C GLU A 64 5.85 -2.35 -8.12
N ILE A 65 7.13 -2.65 -8.31
CA ILE A 65 8.23 -1.74 -7.99
C ILE A 65 8.13 -0.43 -8.77
N ALA A 66 7.74 -0.46 -10.04
CA ALA A 66 7.54 0.74 -10.85
C ALA A 66 6.40 1.61 -10.29
N GLY A 67 5.30 1.01 -9.85
CA GLY A 67 4.20 1.73 -9.20
C GLY A 67 4.61 2.36 -7.88
N LEU A 68 5.33 1.61 -7.03
CA LEU A 68 5.88 2.14 -5.77
C LEU A 68 6.82 3.32 -6.02
N ALA A 69 7.74 3.19 -6.98
CA ALA A 69 8.68 4.26 -7.32
C ALA A 69 7.95 5.52 -7.81
N GLN A 70 6.90 5.35 -8.62
CA GLN A 70 6.09 6.46 -9.11
C GLN A 70 5.38 7.21 -7.96
N ALA A 71 4.80 6.48 -7.01
CA ALA A 71 4.19 7.08 -5.83
C ALA A 71 5.21 7.84 -4.97
N MET A 72 6.41 7.29 -4.75
CA MET A 72 7.47 7.98 -4.01
C MET A 72 7.91 9.28 -4.70
N LEU A 73 8.10 9.26 -6.02
CA LEU A 73 8.47 10.45 -6.79
C LEU A 73 7.38 11.52 -6.75
N ALA A 74 6.10 11.11 -6.79
CA ALA A 74 4.97 12.03 -6.70
C ALA A 74 4.87 12.74 -5.34
N LYS A 75 5.44 12.16 -4.26
CA LYS A 75 5.43 12.71 -2.90
C LYS A 75 6.77 13.38 -2.51
N ALA A 76 7.77 13.35 -3.38
CA ALA A 76 9.07 13.95 -3.09
C ALA A 76 8.96 15.48 -2.93
N LEU A 77 9.70 16.02 -1.96
CA LEU A 77 9.86 17.46 -1.81
C LEU A 77 10.80 17.99 -2.92
N PRO A 78 10.58 19.24 -3.40
CA PRO A 78 11.41 19.85 -4.44
C PRO A 78 12.87 20.07 -4.03
#